data_AF-A0A9X5REI2-F1
#
_entry.id   AF-A0A9X5REI2-F1
#
_cell.length_a   1.000
_cell.length_b   1.000
_cell.length_c   1.000
_cell.angle_alpha   90.00
_cell.angle_beta   90.00
_cell.angle_gamma   90.00
#
_symmetry.space_group_name_H-M   'P 1'
#
loop_
_entity.id
_entity.type
_entity.pdbx_description
1 polymer ?
#
loop_
_entity_poly.entity_id
_entity_poly.type
_entity_poly.pdbx_seq_one_letter_code
_entity_poly.pdbx_strand_id
1 'polypeptide(L)'
;MKQLPPDTPEQSLITQYKGPRLVVKAYAGTGKTTTLVKYAHNNLDSRILYLAYNRAIRDEAREKFPANVDCKTSHQLAYATIGRGYQHKLSGNLRLTDIAQAVNTKNWTFAKDILDTLNAFMCSADMRILYTHFARADTGKVLTSKQERYQIQVVEGAELIWKRMTNVQDPFPTVHDCYLKQYQLGMPNLSRRYTTILFDEAQDANPVTSSIVLQQNCKVILVGDRHQQIYRFRGANNALDSKELMNADQLYLTHSFRFGPNVSLVANALLELKGETRPVVGRGPADQVVMFLPGDVGHRAILHRTVMGVIETALSATESGAQVFWVGGIDAYQINELQDLYWFSMAEPDRVKNKKLLDEYEDYFEYQEVAKATKDPEMMRAVKIINSYDEIPERLTTLRRNTVKEEFGADITVSTAHRCKGLEWDFVQLYDDFPDVLDPELDPMARDDEINLLYVASTRAMRILALNSAVEMVIRYITQKRMVEKQMKMAAEATEVEEDTTK
;
A
#
# COMPACT_ATOMS: atom_id res chain seq x y z
N MET A 1 11.96 21.22 -22.74
CA MET A 1 11.42 20.94 -21.39
C MET A 1 10.04 21.59 -21.31
N LYS A 2 9.00 20.86 -20.89
CA LYS A 2 7.70 21.47 -20.59
C LYS A 2 7.90 22.47 -19.43
N GLN A 3 7.37 23.68 -19.56
CA GLN A 3 7.45 24.69 -18.50
C GLN A 3 6.73 24.16 -17.25
N LEU A 4 7.42 24.14 -16.10
CA LEU A 4 6.79 23.74 -14.84
C LEU A 4 5.76 24.81 -14.44
N PRO A 5 4.60 24.41 -13.88
CA PRO A 5 3.59 25.37 -13.44
C PRO A 5 4.15 26.27 -12.32
N PRO A 6 3.61 27.48 -12.13
CA PRO A 6 4.02 28.34 -11.03
C PRO A 6 3.84 27.66 -9.65
N ASP A 7 4.63 28.09 -8.67
CA ASP A 7 4.50 27.60 -7.29
C ASP A 7 3.25 28.18 -6.63
N THR A 8 2.57 27.36 -5.84
CA THR A 8 1.70 27.88 -4.78
C THR A 8 2.55 28.46 -3.65
N PRO A 9 2.00 29.30 -2.77
CA PRO A 9 2.73 29.76 -1.58
C PRO A 9 3.30 28.61 -0.74
N GLU A 10 2.55 27.51 -0.58
CA GLU A 10 2.99 26.31 0.11
C GLU A 10 4.18 25.63 -0.59
N GLN A 11 4.11 25.47 -1.92
CA GLN A 11 5.21 24.89 -2.72
C GLN A 11 6.46 25.77 -2.66
N SER A 12 6.30 27.10 -2.73
CA SER A 12 7.41 28.05 -2.70
C SER A 12 8.24 27.96 -1.42
N LEU A 13 7.61 27.71 -0.27
CA LEU A 13 8.31 27.53 1.00
C LEU A 13 9.20 26.27 0.97
N ILE A 14 8.72 25.20 0.33
CA ILE A 14 9.43 23.93 0.21
C ILE A 14 10.57 24.05 -0.80
N THR A 15 10.32 24.64 -1.97
CA THR A 15 11.32 24.75 -3.05
C THR A 15 12.49 25.68 -2.69
N GLN A 16 12.30 26.58 -1.72
CA GLN A 16 13.33 27.48 -1.21
C GLN A 16 13.97 27.00 0.10
N TYR A 17 13.57 25.84 0.63
CA TYR A 17 14.01 25.35 1.92
C TYR A 17 15.54 25.15 2.00
N LYS A 18 16.17 25.71 3.04
CA LYS A 18 17.63 25.64 3.25
C LYS A 18 18.08 24.83 4.46
N GLY A 19 17.17 24.50 5.39
CA GLY A 19 17.49 23.76 6.61
C GLY A 19 17.93 22.30 6.36
N PRO A 20 18.32 21.58 7.43
CA PRO A 20 18.91 20.24 7.32
C PRO A 20 17.89 19.11 7.18
N ARG A 21 16.69 19.25 7.76
CA ARG A 21 15.67 18.19 7.79
C ARG A 21 14.27 18.78 7.66
N LEU A 22 13.55 18.38 6.62
CA LEU A 22 12.19 18.82 6.34
C LEU A 22 11.26 17.62 6.20
N VAL A 23 10.10 17.70 6.86
CA VAL A 23 8.97 16.82 6.64
C VAL A 23 7.84 17.61 5.98
N VAL A 24 7.50 17.25 4.75
CA VAL A 24 6.37 17.82 4.01
C VAL A 24 5.17 16.90 4.16
N LYS A 25 4.19 17.34 4.94
CA LYS A 25 2.90 16.66 5.12
C LYS A 25 1.96 17.10 4.01
N ALA A 26 1.72 16.21 3.06
CA ALA A 26 0.95 16.49 1.86
C ALA A 26 -0.35 15.70 1.84
N TYR A 27 -1.37 16.21 1.15
CA TYR A 27 -2.59 15.45 0.84
C TYR A 27 -2.61 14.91 -0.60
N ALA A 28 -3.66 14.17 -0.95
CA ALA A 28 -3.88 13.65 -2.29
C ALA A 28 -3.92 14.75 -3.34
N GLY A 29 -3.25 14.53 -4.48
CA GLY A 29 -3.30 15.45 -5.63
C GLY A 29 -2.56 16.77 -5.47
N THR A 30 -1.74 16.96 -4.42
CA THR A 30 -1.13 18.28 -4.10
C THR A 30 0.18 18.59 -4.84
N GLY A 31 0.64 17.69 -5.70
CA GLY A 31 1.86 17.87 -6.48
C GLY A 31 3.17 17.59 -5.71
N LYS A 32 3.18 16.61 -4.81
CA LYS A 32 4.37 16.14 -4.05
C LYS A 32 5.64 16.03 -4.90
N THR A 33 5.64 15.11 -5.87
CA THR A 33 6.79 14.86 -6.76
C THR A 33 7.14 16.08 -7.61
N THR A 34 6.15 16.85 -8.06
CA THR A 34 6.38 18.10 -8.80
C THR A 34 7.11 19.13 -7.93
N THR A 35 6.77 19.23 -6.65
CA THR A 35 7.43 20.11 -5.69
C THR A 35 8.89 19.69 -5.49
N LEU A 36 9.17 18.39 -5.40
CA LEU A 36 10.53 17.85 -5.31
C LEU A 36 11.37 18.11 -6.58
N VAL A 37 10.76 17.98 -7.76
CA VAL A 37 11.40 18.33 -9.04
C VAL A 37 11.80 19.80 -9.05
N LYS A 38 10.90 20.71 -8.65
CA LYS A 38 11.18 22.14 -8.56
C LYS A 38 12.27 22.46 -7.52
N TYR A 39 12.25 21.80 -6.35
CA TYR A 39 13.33 21.92 -5.38
C TYR A 39 14.68 21.54 -5.99
N ALA A 40 14.75 20.44 -6.75
CA ALA A 40 15.99 20.03 -7.40
C ALA A 40 16.49 21.05 -8.43
N HIS A 41 15.59 21.66 -9.21
CA HIS A 41 15.93 22.75 -10.13
C HIS A 41 16.45 24.01 -9.44
N ASN A 42 16.02 24.29 -8.21
CA ASN A 42 16.53 25.41 -7.42
C ASN A 42 17.88 25.13 -6.74
N ASN A 43 18.39 23.90 -6.82
CA ASN A 43 19.62 23.46 -6.16
C ASN A 43 20.47 22.59 -7.13
N LEU A 44 20.73 23.11 -8.34
CA LEU A 44 21.49 22.40 -9.40
C LEU A 44 22.95 22.11 -9.04
N ASP A 45 23.49 22.84 -8.08
CA ASP A 45 24.83 22.69 -7.51
C ASP A 45 24.93 21.53 -6.50
N SER A 46 23.79 21.00 -6.05
CA SER A 46 23.73 19.87 -5.10
C SER A 46 23.76 18.51 -5.79
N ARG A 47 24.40 17.53 -5.14
CA ARG A 47 24.34 16.11 -5.54
C ARG A 47 23.15 15.46 -4.84
N ILE A 48 22.07 15.23 -5.56
CA ILE A 48 20.79 14.83 -4.95
C ILE A 48 20.52 13.35 -5.21
N LEU A 49 20.07 12.62 -4.19
CA LEU A 49 19.46 11.31 -4.33
C LEU A 49 17.94 11.45 -4.20
N TYR A 50 17.19 11.06 -5.23
CA TYR A 50 15.74 10.88 -5.13
C TYR A 50 15.43 9.40 -4.90
N LEU A 51 14.81 9.11 -3.76
CA LEU A 51 14.34 7.77 -3.41
C LEU A 51 12.84 7.65 -3.65
N ALA A 52 12.49 6.86 -4.66
CA ALA A 52 11.13 6.49 -4.98
C ALA A 52 10.71 5.21 -4.25
N TYR A 53 9.43 5.12 -3.88
CA TYR A 53 8.85 3.92 -3.27
C TYR A 53 8.87 2.70 -4.21
N ASN A 54 8.56 2.89 -5.51
CA ASN A 54 8.49 1.80 -6.47
C ASN A 54 9.16 2.14 -7.82
N ARG A 55 9.28 1.12 -8.68
CA ARG A 55 9.96 1.23 -9.98
C ARG A 55 9.26 2.21 -10.94
N ALA A 56 7.93 2.22 -10.96
CA ALA A 56 7.16 3.08 -11.86
C ALA A 56 7.34 4.57 -11.51
N ILE A 57 7.22 4.92 -10.22
CA ILE A 57 7.46 6.29 -9.72
C ILE A 57 8.89 6.73 -10.03
N ARG A 58 9.88 5.85 -9.86
CA ARG A 58 11.27 6.15 -10.23
C ARG A 58 11.42 6.44 -11.72
N ASP A 59 10.83 5.62 -12.59
CA ASP A 59 10.95 5.81 -14.04
C ASP A 59 10.34 7.12 -14.49
N GLU A 60 9.16 7.46 -13.98
CA GLU A 60 8.53 8.76 -14.20
C GLU A 60 9.38 9.92 -13.66
N ALA A 61 9.94 9.76 -12.46
CA ALA A 61 10.81 10.77 -11.87
C ALA A 61 12.07 11.01 -12.72
N ARG A 62 12.68 9.96 -13.26
CA ARG A 62 13.90 10.09 -14.07
C ARG A 62 13.71 10.97 -15.31
N GLU A 63 12.51 11.03 -15.86
CA GLU A 63 12.18 11.90 -17.00
C GLU A 63 11.96 13.37 -16.60
N LYS A 64 11.60 13.62 -15.33
CA LYS A 64 11.20 14.93 -14.83
C LYS A 64 12.32 15.65 -14.07
N PHE A 65 13.15 14.92 -13.33
CA PHE A 65 14.21 15.49 -12.51
C PHE A 65 15.42 15.96 -13.34
N PRO A 66 16.14 17.02 -12.90
CA PRO A 66 17.35 17.48 -13.55
C PRO A 66 18.53 16.51 -13.39
N ALA A 67 19.56 16.69 -14.21
CA ALA A 67 20.70 15.77 -14.32
C ALA A 67 21.54 15.61 -13.04
N ASN A 68 21.44 16.53 -12.08
CA ASN A 68 22.12 16.44 -10.78
C ASN A 68 21.43 15.50 -9.78
N VAL A 69 20.33 14.84 -10.18
CA VAL A 69 19.55 13.94 -9.33
C VAL A 69 19.69 12.48 -9.77
N ASP A 70 20.20 11.64 -8.87
CA ASP A 70 20.14 10.19 -9.03
C ASP A 70 18.77 9.67 -8.57
N CYS A 71 17.91 9.25 -9.50
CA CYS A 71 16.61 8.65 -9.18
C CYS A 71 16.74 7.14 -8.99
N LYS A 72 16.45 6.62 -7.79
CA LYS A 72 16.60 5.19 -7.44
C LYS A 72 15.46 4.72 -6.54
N THR A 73 15.21 3.41 -6.53
CA THR A 73 14.51 2.77 -5.40
C THR A 73 15.54 2.30 -4.36
N SER A 74 15.10 2.05 -3.12
CA SER A 74 15.95 1.50 -2.05
C SER A 74 16.60 0.17 -2.47
N HIS A 75 15.81 -0.71 -3.09
CA HIS A 75 16.34 -1.98 -3.63
C HIS A 75 17.39 -1.77 -4.70
N GLN A 76 17.30 -0.75 -5.56
CA GLN A 76 18.35 -0.50 -6.55
C GLN A 76 19.65 0.01 -5.93
N LEU A 77 19.54 0.79 -4.86
CA LEU A 77 20.70 1.25 -4.09
C LEU A 77 21.44 0.06 -3.48
N ALA A 78 20.70 -0.86 -2.85
CA ALA A 78 21.25 -2.09 -2.26
C ALA A 78 21.69 -3.13 -3.31
N TYR A 79 21.01 -3.22 -4.44
CA TYR A 79 21.34 -4.18 -5.49
C TYR A 79 22.70 -3.88 -6.13
N ALA A 80 23.01 -2.59 -6.31
CA ALA A 80 24.28 -2.14 -6.88
C ALA A 80 25.50 -2.52 -6.02
N THR A 81 25.33 -2.68 -4.71
CA THR A 81 26.39 -2.96 -3.75
C THR A 81 26.45 -4.43 -3.34
N ILE A 82 25.31 -5.03 -3.02
CA ILE A 82 25.20 -6.38 -2.45
C ILE A 82 24.44 -7.33 -3.39
N GLY A 83 23.32 -6.88 -3.96
CA GLY A 83 22.37 -7.77 -4.65
C GLY A 83 22.92 -8.49 -5.89
N ARG A 84 23.94 -7.95 -6.58
CA ARG A 84 24.55 -8.60 -7.76
C ARG A 84 25.05 -10.03 -7.48
N GLY A 85 25.61 -10.27 -6.29
CA GLY A 85 26.13 -11.60 -5.93
C GLY A 85 25.04 -12.69 -5.89
N TYR A 86 23.80 -12.29 -5.64
CA TYR A 86 22.67 -13.19 -5.46
C TYR A 86 21.85 -13.46 -6.72
N GLN A 87 22.21 -12.86 -7.87
CA GLN A 87 21.40 -12.91 -9.10
C GLN A 87 21.02 -14.34 -9.53
N HIS A 88 21.92 -15.31 -9.34
CA HIS A 88 21.72 -16.70 -9.74
C HIS A 88 20.69 -17.48 -8.89
N LYS A 89 20.35 -16.98 -7.70
CA LYS A 89 19.43 -17.62 -6.73
C LYS A 89 18.30 -16.69 -6.29
N LEU A 90 18.11 -15.57 -6.99
CA LEU A 90 17.11 -14.57 -6.67
C LEU A 90 15.74 -15.02 -7.17
N SER A 91 14.81 -15.20 -6.24
CA SER A 91 13.40 -15.51 -6.47
C SER A 91 12.53 -14.28 -6.18
N GLY A 92 11.33 -14.26 -6.77
CA GLY A 92 10.34 -13.23 -6.46
C GLY A 92 9.86 -13.30 -5.02
N ASN A 93 9.58 -14.52 -4.53
CA ASN A 93 9.13 -14.80 -3.15
C ASN A 93 9.76 -16.10 -2.65
N LEU A 94 9.80 -16.27 -1.31
CA LEU A 94 10.13 -17.54 -0.67
C LEU A 94 8.89 -18.42 -0.64
N ARG A 95 9.03 -19.69 -1.02
CA ARG A 95 7.93 -20.65 -0.96
C ARG A 95 7.89 -21.33 0.39
N LEU A 96 6.68 -21.62 0.86
CA LEU A 96 6.48 -22.31 2.13
C LEU A 96 7.10 -23.72 2.10
N THR A 97 7.03 -24.38 0.95
CA THR A 97 7.65 -25.69 0.68
C THR A 97 9.17 -25.64 0.80
N ASP A 98 9.84 -24.61 0.28
CA ASP A 98 11.29 -24.41 0.41
C ASP A 98 11.69 -24.30 1.89
N ILE A 99 10.92 -23.54 2.68
CA ILE A 99 11.14 -23.38 4.12
C ILE A 99 10.94 -24.72 4.84
N ALA A 100 9.83 -25.40 4.57
CA ALA A 100 9.48 -26.67 5.20
C ALA A 100 10.55 -27.75 4.94
N GLN A 101 11.03 -27.85 3.69
CA GLN A 101 12.13 -28.75 3.33
C GLN A 101 13.45 -28.36 4.00
N ALA A 102 13.78 -27.07 4.03
CA ALA A 102 15.04 -26.59 4.60
C ALA A 102 15.14 -26.81 6.12
N VAL A 103 14.01 -26.83 6.84
CA VAL A 103 13.95 -27.15 8.27
C VAL A 103 13.46 -28.57 8.57
N ASN A 104 13.27 -29.39 7.54
CA ASN A 104 12.81 -30.79 7.61
C ASN A 104 11.55 -30.97 8.48
N THR A 105 10.48 -30.23 8.17
CA THR A 105 9.20 -30.28 8.88
C THR A 105 8.04 -30.60 7.95
N LYS A 106 7.03 -31.29 8.47
CA LYS A 106 5.70 -31.42 7.85
C LYS A 106 4.65 -30.49 8.47
N ASN A 107 5.05 -29.68 9.46
CA ASN A 107 4.17 -28.73 10.11
C ASN A 107 4.14 -27.41 9.33
N TRP A 108 3.12 -27.23 8.50
CA TRP A 108 2.93 -26.03 7.68
C TRP A 108 2.82 -24.75 8.50
N THR A 109 2.20 -24.82 9.68
CA THR A 109 2.11 -23.68 10.60
C THR A 109 3.49 -23.26 11.09
N PHE A 110 4.36 -24.22 11.42
CA PHE A 110 5.74 -23.94 11.83
C PHE A 110 6.57 -23.32 10.70
N ALA A 111 6.47 -23.87 9.48
CA ALA A 111 7.13 -23.29 8.31
C ALA A 111 6.63 -21.85 8.04
N LYS A 112 5.32 -21.60 8.21
CA LYS A 112 4.71 -20.28 8.00
C LYS A 112 5.17 -19.29 9.05
N ASP A 113 5.22 -19.72 10.31
CA ASP A 113 5.71 -18.91 11.43
C ASP A 113 7.20 -18.52 11.24
N ILE A 114 8.03 -19.41 10.69
CA ILE A 114 9.42 -19.10 10.31
C ILE A 114 9.47 -18.04 9.20
N LEU A 115 8.70 -18.25 8.12
CA LEU A 115 8.63 -17.32 7.00
C LEU A 115 8.17 -15.93 7.44
N ASP A 116 7.14 -15.86 8.29
CA ASP A 116 6.60 -14.61 8.82
C ASP A 116 7.59 -13.91 9.74
N THR A 117 8.28 -14.66 10.62
CA THR A 117 9.34 -14.13 11.50
C THR A 117 10.49 -13.54 10.67
N LEU A 118 10.88 -14.22 9.60
CA LEU A 118 11.92 -13.76 8.70
C LEU A 118 11.51 -12.52 7.91
N ASN A 119 10.29 -12.48 7.39
CA ASN A 119 9.72 -11.32 6.71
C ASN A 119 9.63 -10.12 7.66
N ALA A 120 9.18 -10.33 8.91
CA ALA A 120 9.13 -9.28 9.93
C ALA A 120 10.53 -8.71 10.22
N PHE A 121 11.57 -9.55 10.32
CA PHE A 121 12.95 -9.09 10.44
C PHE A 121 13.44 -8.30 9.22
N MET A 122 13.15 -8.79 8.01
CA MET A 122 13.49 -8.09 6.76
C MET A 122 12.70 -6.79 6.58
N CYS A 123 11.63 -6.59 7.35
CA CYS A 123 10.84 -5.36 7.43
C CYS A 123 11.01 -4.61 8.77
N SER A 124 12.12 -4.80 9.50
CA SER A 124 12.42 -4.07 10.74
C SER A 124 13.73 -3.29 10.65
N ALA A 125 13.92 -2.32 11.55
CA ALA A 125 15.21 -1.64 11.71
C ALA A 125 16.22 -2.44 12.57
N ASP A 126 15.80 -3.57 13.14
CA ASP A 126 16.60 -4.35 14.08
C ASP A 126 17.84 -4.97 13.42
N MET A 127 18.93 -5.04 14.18
CA MET A 127 20.23 -5.54 13.67
C MET A 127 20.36 -7.07 13.70
N ARG A 128 19.38 -7.77 14.28
CA ARG A 128 19.33 -9.24 14.38
C ARG A 128 17.88 -9.71 14.44
N ILE A 129 17.66 -11.00 14.24
CA ILE A 129 16.34 -11.61 14.45
C ILE A 129 16.07 -11.63 15.96
N LEU A 130 14.94 -11.04 16.37
CA LEU A 130 14.48 -10.97 17.75
C LEU A 130 13.20 -11.78 17.91
N TYR A 131 12.90 -12.18 19.15
CA TYR A 131 11.66 -12.87 19.51
C TYR A 131 10.41 -12.05 19.20
N THR A 132 10.53 -10.71 19.16
CA THR A 132 9.45 -9.77 18.81
C THR A 132 9.05 -9.83 17.33
N HIS A 133 9.89 -10.40 16.46
CA HIS A 133 9.53 -10.61 15.05
C HIS A 133 8.56 -11.78 14.86
N PHE A 134 8.45 -12.68 15.84
CA PHE A 134 7.46 -13.74 15.78
C PHE A 134 6.06 -13.14 15.92
N ALA A 135 5.26 -13.21 14.85
CA ALA A 135 3.98 -12.49 14.76
C ALA A 135 2.98 -12.82 15.89
N ARG A 136 3.09 -13.99 16.52
CA ARG A 136 2.24 -14.42 17.64
C ARG A 136 2.86 -14.15 19.02
N ALA A 137 3.99 -13.46 19.09
CA ALA A 137 4.67 -13.14 20.34
C ALA A 137 3.88 -12.16 21.21
N ASP A 138 3.15 -11.24 20.58
CA ASP A 138 2.53 -10.11 21.28
C ASP A 138 1.04 -10.36 21.56
N THR A 139 0.77 -11.18 22.57
CA THR A 139 -0.61 -11.43 23.04
C THR A 139 -0.94 -10.70 24.35
N GLY A 140 0.00 -9.89 24.88
CA GLY A 140 -0.10 -9.27 26.20
C GLY A 140 -0.17 -10.27 27.37
N LYS A 141 0.01 -11.56 27.11
CA LYS A 141 -0.05 -12.65 28.08
C LYS A 141 1.34 -13.26 28.28
N VAL A 142 1.62 -13.69 29.52
CA VAL A 142 2.82 -14.48 29.82
C VAL A 142 2.73 -15.79 29.01
N LEU A 143 3.76 -16.06 28.22
CA LEU A 143 3.85 -17.29 27.44
C LEU A 143 4.04 -18.48 28.37
N THR A 144 3.37 -19.59 28.07
CA THR A 144 3.66 -20.87 28.73
C THR A 144 5.04 -21.38 28.29
N SER A 145 5.70 -22.21 29.10
CA SER A 145 7.01 -22.79 28.71
C SER A 145 6.97 -23.59 27.40
N LYS A 146 5.81 -24.10 26.99
CA LYS A 146 5.62 -24.74 25.67
C LYS A 146 5.63 -23.70 24.54
N GLN A 147 4.98 -22.56 24.74
CA GLN A 147 4.95 -21.47 23.77
C GLN A 147 6.32 -20.78 23.65
N GLU A 148 7.04 -20.61 24.76
CA GLU A 148 8.42 -20.09 24.75
C GLU A 148 9.35 -21.01 23.95
N ARG A 149 9.32 -22.32 24.22
CA ARG A 149 10.10 -23.30 23.44
C ARG A 149 9.77 -23.27 21.96
N TYR A 150 8.47 -23.15 21.62
CA TYR A 150 8.05 -23.05 20.22
C TYR A 150 8.57 -21.76 19.56
N GLN A 151 8.49 -20.62 20.23
CA GLN A 151 9.02 -19.35 19.74
C GLN A 151 10.54 -19.43 19.51
N ILE A 152 11.29 -20.04 20.43
CA ILE A 152 12.74 -20.27 20.27
C ILE A 152 13.00 -21.09 19.01
N GLN A 153 12.29 -22.21 18.81
CA GLN A 153 12.44 -23.04 17.62
C GLN A 153 12.12 -22.30 16.32
N VAL A 154 11.11 -21.42 16.32
CA VAL A 154 10.77 -20.59 15.16
C VAL A 154 11.88 -19.60 14.85
N VAL A 155 12.42 -18.93 15.87
CA VAL A 155 13.52 -17.95 15.69
C VAL A 155 14.79 -18.64 15.21
N GLU A 156 15.17 -19.78 15.79
CA GLU A 156 16.31 -20.59 15.33
C GLU A 156 16.12 -21.06 13.88
N GLY A 157 14.91 -21.46 13.51
CA GLY A 157 14.54 -21.78 12.13
C GLY A 157 14.71 -20.58 11.20
N ALA A 158 14.26 -19.39 11.60
CA ALA A 158 14.42 -18.17 10.82
C ALA A 158 15.90 -17.77 10.66
N GLU A 159 16.72 -17.94 11.69
CA GLU A 159 18.17 -17.70 11.63
C GLU A 159 18.87 -18.68 10.68
N LEU A 160 18.49 -19.96 10.71
CA LEU A 160 18.98 -20.96 9.77
C LEU A 160 18.66 -20.56 8.33
N ILE A 161 17.40 -20.21 8.03
CA ILE A 161 16.99 -19.79 6.69
C ILE A 161 17.72 -18.51 6.28
N TRP A 162 17.80 -17.51 7.15
CA TRP A 162 18.55 -16.28 6.89
C TRP A 162 19.99 -16.56 6.50
N LYS A 163 20.70 -17.41 7.25
CA LYS A 163 22.09 -17.80 6.95
C LYS A 163 22.23 -18.42 5.56
N ARG A 164 21.29 -19.28 5.16
CA ARG A 164 21.27 -19.90 3.82
C ARG A 164 20.97 -18.88 2.72
N MET A 165 20.05 -17.95 2.96
CA MET A 165 19.73 -16.87 2.03
C MET A 165 20.90 -15.90 1.81
N THR A 166 21.63 -15.57 2.87
CA THR A 166 22.80 -14.66 2.82
C THR A 166 24.09 -15.37 2.44
N ASN A 167 24.09 -16.69 2.29
CA ASN A 167 25.23 -17.41 1.72
C ASN A 167 25.08 -17.40 0.20
N VAL A 168 25.99 -16.72 -0.48
CA VAL A 168 26.03 -16.63 -1.95
C VAL A 168 26.23 -18.00 -2.61
N GLN A 169 26.88 -18.96 -1.93
CA GLN A 169 27.18 -20.29 -2.49
C GLN A 169 26.11 -21.35 -2.14
N ASP A 170 25.21 -21.06 -1.20
CA ASP A 170 24.10 -21.98 -0.89
C ASP A 170 23.04 -21.87 -1.99
N PRO A 171 22.52 -22.97 -2.55
CA PRO A 171 21.50 -22.92 -3.60
C PRO A 171 20.12 -22.45 -3.10
N PHE A 172 19.90 -22.36 -1.78
CA PHE A 172 18.62 -21.96 -1.20
C PHE A 172 18.17 -20.58 -1.72
N PRO A 173 16.95 -20.41 -2.26
CA PRO A 173 16.50 -19.16 -2.86
C PRO A 173 16.62 -17.94 -1.92
N THR A 174 16.87 -16.77 -2.49
CA THR A 174 16.81 -15.49 -1.77
C THR A 174 15.84 -14.52 -2.42
N VAL A 175 15.51 -13.43 -1.76
CA VAL A 175 14.54 -12.42 -2.22
C VAL A 175 15.13 -11.02 -2.20
N HIS A 176 14.44 -10.08 -2.85
CA HIS A 176 14.89 -8.69 -2.94
C HIS A 176 15.08 -8.01 -1.58
N ASP A 177 14.22 -8.32 -0.61
CA ASP A 177 14.30 -7.74 0.73
C ASP A 177 15.50 -8.25 1.53
N CYS A 178 16.04 -9.43 1.20
CA CYS A 178 17.20 -9.99 1.88
C CYS A 178 18.45 -9.15 1.64
N TYR A 179 18.76 -8.80 0.39
CA TYR A 179 19.94 -7.96 0.13
C TYR A 179 19.70 -6.51 0.55
N LEU A 180 18.45 -6.02 0.55
CA LEU A 180 18.12 -4.69 1.09
C LEU A 180 18.37 -4.65 2.60
N LYS A 181 17.94 -5.69 3.33
CA LYS A 181 18.22 -5.84 4.75
C LYS A 181 19.72 -5.95 5.01
N GLN A 182 20.47 -6.75 4.27
CA GLN A 182 21.94 -6.79 4.36
C GLN A 182 22.58 -5.42 4.13
N TYR A 183 22.04 -4.63 3.20
CA TYR A 183 22.54 -3.27 2.94
C TYR A 183 22.32 -2.35 4.13
N GLN A 184 21.16 -2.41 4.78
CA GLN A 184 20.88 -1.68 6.02
C GLN A 184 21.79 -2.14 7.18
N LEU A 185 21.99 -3.45 7.35
CA LEU A 185 22.91 -3.99 8.36
C LEU A 185 24.36 -3.51 8.15
N GLY A 186 24.75 -3.20 6.91
CA GLY A 186 26.03 -2.60 6.56
C GLY A 186 26.19 -1.12 6.93
N MET A 187 25.15 -0.48 7.50
CA MET A 187 25.14 0.94 7.91
C MET A 187 25.73 1.88 6.84
N PRO A 188 25.08 1.99 5.68
CA PRO A 188 25.64 2.69 4.53
C PRO A 188 25.72 4.20 4.80
N ASN A 189 26.84 4.82 4.41
CA ASN A 189 27.00 6.27 4.47
C ASN A 189 26.82 6.89 3.08
N LEU A 190 25.60 7.34 2.81
CA LEU A 190 25.18 8.00 1.57
C LEU A 190 25.69 9.45 1.47
N SER A 191 26.00 10.11 2.59
CA SER A 191 26.46 11.51 2.59
C SER A 191 27.82 11.71 1.90
N ARG A 192 28.60 10.63 1.72
CA ARG A 192 29.82 10.65 0.90
C ARG A 192 29.54 11.01 -0.56
N ARG A 193 28.40 10.55 -1.09
CA ARG A 193 28.01 10.74 -2.51
C ARG A 193 26.96 11.83 -2.70
N TYR A 194 26.08 12.03 -1.72
CA TYR A 194 24.95 12.95 -1.85
C TYR A 194 24.99 14.03 -0.78
N THR A 195 24.68 15.26 -1.18
CA THR A 195 24.49 16.38 -0.26
C THR A 195 23.04 16.51 0.19
N THR A 196 22.10 15.91 -0.54
CA THR A 196 20.67 15.92 -0.21
C THR A 196 20.00 14.60 -0.61
N ILE A 197 19.08 14.12 0.23
CA ILE A 197 18.17 13.02 -0.06
C ILE A 197 16.74 13.58 -0.11
N LEU A 198 16.05 13.33 -1.23
CA LEU A 198 14.61 13.56 -1.38
C LEU A 198 13.93 12.21 -1.27
N PHE A 199 13.09 12.03 -0.25
CA PHE A 199 12.39 10.78 0.00
C PHE A 199 10.89 10.97 -0.22
N ASP A 200 10.37 10.40 -1.30
CA ASP A 200 8.97 10.52 -1.72
C ASP A 200 8.13 9.34 -1.24
N GLU A 201 6.82 9.55 -1.09
CA GLU A 201 5.85 8.58 -0.55
C GLU A 201 6.31 7.96 0.78
N ALA A 202 6.91 8.78 1.65
CA ALA A 202 7.58 8.33 2.87
C ALA A 202 6.64 7.62 3.88
N GLN A 203 5.32 7.76 3.74
CA GLN A 203 4.36 7.05 4.58
C GLN A 203 4.33 5.52 4.34
N ASP A 204 4.71 5.06 3.14
CA ASP A 204 4.72 3.63 2.81
C ASP A 204 6.12 3.01 2.95
N ALA A 205 7.08 3.77 3.48
CA ALA A 205 8.44 3.31 3.68
C ALA A 205 8.48 2.07 4.60
N ASN A 206 9.18 1.02 4.17
CA ASN A 206 9.58 -0.06 5.07
C ASN A 206 10.60 0.49 6.09
N PRO A 207 10.52 0.14 7.40
CA PRO A 207 11.50 0.48 8.43
C PRO A 207 12.97 0.35 8.03
N VAL A 208 13.34 -0.64 7.20
CA VAL A 208 14.69 -0.80 6.66
C VAL A 208 15.11 0.42 5.83
N THR A 209 14.24 0.89 4.94
CA THR A 209 14.51 2.09 4.14
C THR A 209 14.55 3.33 5.01
N SER A 210 13.60 3.48 5.93
CA SER A 210 13.57 4.62 6.85
C SER A 210 14.85 4.69 7.68
N SER A 211 15.31 3.57 8.23
CA SER A 211 16.59 3.48 8.95
C SER A 211 17.77 3.90 8.07
N ILE A 212 17.84 3.44 6.82
CA ILE A 212 18.88 3.88 5.89
C ILE A 212 18.84 5.39 5.70
N VAL A 213 17.67 6.00 5.45
CA VAL A 213 17.55 7.43 5.12
C VAL A 213 17.78 8.34 6.33
N LEU A 214 17.19 8.02 7.47
CA LEU A 214 17.18 8.90 8.64
C LEU A 214 18.53 8.94 9.38
N GLN A 215 19.36 7.91 9.22
CA GLN A 215 20.72 7.85 9.76
C GLN A 215 21.74 8.65 8.96
N GLN A 216 21.35 9.29 7.85
CA GLN A 216 22.28 10.02 6.99
C GLN A 216 22.63 11.39 7.55
N ASN A 217 23.91 11.76 7.40
CA ASN A 217 24.47 13.04 7.84
C ASN A 217 24.37 14.15 6.78
N CYS A 218 23.51 13.98 5.77
CA CYS A 218 23.25 14.98 4.73
C CYS A 218 21.84 15.55 4.90
N LYS A 219 21.48 16.55 4.08
CA LYS A 219 20.13 17.12 4.12
C LYS A 219 19.09 16.07 3.73
N VAL A 220 18.00 15.98 4.47
CA VAL A 220 16.89 15.05 4.16
C VAL A 220 15.58 15.80 4.05
N ILE A 221 14.88 15.61 2.93
CA ILE A 221 13.52 16.12 2.72
C ILE A 221 12.61 14.92 2.49
N LEU A 222 11.68 14.69 3.42
CA LEU A 222 10.65 13.67 3.30
C LEU A 222 9.36 14.31 2.83
N VAL A 223 8.69 13.70 1.86
CA VAL A 223 7.36 14.11 1.39
C VAL A 223 6.46 12.89 1.41
N GLY A 224 5.25 13.07 1.90
CA GLY A 224 4.27 11.99 1.91
C GLY A 224 2.91 12.43 2.43
N ASP A 225 1.95 11.53 2.29
CA ASP A 225 0.59 11.69 2.77
C ASP A 225 0.27 10.57 3.76
N ARG A 226 0.28 10.89 5.05
CA ARG A 226 0.01 9.91 6.12
C ARG A 226 -1.34 9.20 5.98
N HIS A 227 -2.31 9.83 5.30
CA HIS A 227 -3.64 9.27 5.07
C HIS A 227 -3.72 8.39 3.82
N GLN A 228 -2.63 8.28 3.06
CA GLN A 228 -2.48 7.31 1.98
C GLN A 228 -1.57 6.12 2.37
N GLN A 229 -1.27 5.93 3.65
CA GLN A 229 -0.59 4.72 4.10
C GLN A 229 -1.54 3.53 3.99
N ILE A 230 -1.33 2.68 2.99
CA ILE A 230 -2.18 1.50 2.72
C ILE A 230 -1.39 0.21 2.57
N TYR A 231 -0.06 0.24 2.79
CA TYR A 231 0.82 -0.93 2.72
C TYR A 231 1.35 -1.38 4.08
N ARG A 232 0.66 -1.01 5.19
CA ARG A 232 1.04 -1.43 6.55
C ARG A 232 1.11 -2.95 6.69
N PHE A 233 0.22 -3.69 6.02
CA PHE A 233 0.23 -5.15 5.96
C PHE A 233 1.51 -5.76 5.34
N ARG A 234 2.30 -4.96 4.61
CA ARG A 234 3.62 -5.35 4.07
C ARG A 234 4.78 -4.93 4.98
N GLY A 235 4.49 -4.48 6.20
CA GLY A 235 5.47 -3.97 7.16
C GLY A 235 5.87 -2.52 6.92
N ALA A 236 5.11 -1.74 6.14
CA ALA A 236 5.37 -0.30 6.02
C ALA A 236 5.12 0.41 7.36
N ASN A 237 6.01 1.33 7.73
CA ASN A 237 5.88 2.18 8.92
C ASN A 237 5.97 3.64 8.47
N ASN A 238 5.10 4.51 8.99
CA ASN A 238 4.99 5.88 8.52
C ASN A 238 6.25 6.67 8.90
N ALA A 239 7.18 6.83 7.96
CA ALA A 239 8.43 7.52 8.24
C ALA A 239 8.22 9.01 8.58
N LEU A 240 7.08 9.59 8.16
CA LEU A 240 6.74 10.99 8.45
C LEU A 240 6.57 11.26 9.96
N ASP A 241 6.21 10.24 10.74
CA ASP A 241 5.96 10.34 12.19
C ASP A 241 7.13 9.77 13.02
N SER A 242 8.30 9.56 12.41
CA SER A 242 9.47 9.02 13.10
C SER A 242 9.92 9.92 14.26
N LYS A 243 10.26 9.30 15.40
CA LYS A 243 10.86 9.98 16.55
C LYS A 243 12.15 10.72 16.20
N GLU A 244 12.88 10.25 15.21
CA GLU A 244 14.13 10.86 14.73
C GLU A 244 13.91 12.20 14.00
N LEU A 245 12.64 12.50 13.66
CA LEU A 245 12.21 13.71 12.99
C LEU A 245 11.48 14.70 13.91
N MET A 246 11.48 14.50 15.24
CA MET A 246 10.82 15.42 16.18
C MET A 246 11.32 16.86 16.06
N ASN A 247 12.60 17.06 15.70
CA ASN A 247 13.22 18.37 15.52
C ASN A 247 13.30 18.81 14.05
N ALA A 248 12.65 18.10 13.13
CA ALA A 248 12.62 18.48 11.72
C ALA A 248 11.61 19.62 11.49
N ASP A 249 11.94 20.51 10.55
CA ASP A 249 10.98 21.51 10.10
C ASP A 249 9.78 20.82 9.45
N GLN A 250 8.59 21.37 9.61
CA GLN A 250 7.35 20.81 9.04
C GLN A 250 6.67 21.82 8.14
N LEU A 251 6.42 21.43 6.90
CA LEU A 251 5.63 22.20 5.92
C LEU A 251 4.48 21.35 5.40
N TYR A 252 3.49 22.00 4.80
CA TYR A 252 2.26 21.36 4.36
C TYR A 252 1.98 21.64 2.90
N LEU A 253 1.39 20.65 2.23
CA LEU A 253 0.78 20.81 0.91
C LEU A 253 -0.69 20.40 1.04
N THR A 254 -1.59 21.38 1.05
CA THR A 254 -3.03 21.15 1.32
C THR A 254 -3.92 21.28 0.09
N HIS A 255 -3.43 21.94 -0.97
CA HIS A 255 -4.19 22.24 -2.17
C HIS A 255 -4.10 21.10 -3.21
N SER A 256 -5.17 20.32 -3.36
CA SER A 256 -5.28 19.26 -4.37
C SER A 256 -5.61 19.84 -5.74
N PHE A 257 -4.82 19.51 -6.76
CA PHE A 257 -5.11 19.86 -8.15
C PHE A 257 -5.90 18.79 -8.89
N ARG A 258 -6.17 17.65 -8.25
CA ARG A 258 -6.85 16.50 -8.87
C ARG A 258 -8.36 16.67 -8.90
N PHE A 259 -8.93 17.17 -7.81
CA PHE A 259 -10.38 17.21 -7.60
C PHE A 259 -10.82 18.55 -7.03
N GLY A 260 -12.10 18.83 -7.19
CA GLY A 260 -12.75 20.07 -6.79
C GLY A 260 -13.28 20.05 -5.35
N PRO A 261 -14.11 21.05 -5.01
CA PRO A 261 -14.63 21.20 -3.65
C PRO A 261 -15.47 20.02 -3.17
N ASN A 262 -16.26 19.35 -4.02
CA ASN A 262 -17.21 18.34 -3.56
C ASN A 262 -16.50 17.04 -3.12
N VAL A 263 -15.54 16.55 -3.89
CA VAL A 263 -14.72 15.39 -3.47
C VAL A 263 -13.86 15.77 -2.27
N SER A 264 -13.42 17.04 -2.16
CA SER A 264 -12.69 17.49 -0.97
C SER A 264 -13.53 17.44 0.32
N LEU A 265 -14.85 17.64 0.24
CA LEU A 265 -15.75 17.48 1.40
C LEU A 265 -15.79 16.03 1.89
N VAL A 266 -15.88 15.08 0.95
CA VAL A 266 -15.85 13.63 1.26
C VAL A 266 -14.51 13.25 1.87
N ALA A 267 -13.41 13.68 1.26
CA ALA A 267 -12.07 13.47 1.76
C ALA A 267 -11.90 14.03 3.18
N ASN A 268 -12.35 15.26 3.42
CA ASN A 268 -12.28 15.90 4.74
C ASN A 268 -13.15 15.21 5.79
N ALA A 269 -14.31 14.63 5.43
CA ALA A 269 -15.11 13.84 6.36
C ALA A 269 -14.35 12.59 6.86
N LEU A 270 -13.69 11.88 5.94
CA LEU A 270 -12.82 10.74 6.28
C LEU A 270 -11.61 11.17 7.13
N LEU A 271 -10.99 12.29 6.79
CA LEU A 271 -9.87 12.84 7.56
C LEU A 271 -10.28 13.28 8.97
N GLU A 272 -11.45 13.91 9.12
CA GLU A 272 -11.99 14.34 10.42
C GLU A 272 -12.30 13.16 11.33
N LEU A 273 -12.76 12.02 10.77
CA LEU A 273 -12.95 10.79 11.52
C LEU A 273 -11.64 10.29 12.16
N LYS A 274 -10.50 10.59 11.53
CA LYS A 274 -9.15 10.32 12.06
C LYS A 274 -8.61 11.42 12.99
N GLY A 275 -9.41 12.45 13.27
CA GLY A 275 -8.98 13.60 14.06
C GLY A 275 -8.01 14.54 13.35
N GLU A 276 -7.93 14.48 12.01
CA GLU A 276 -7.19 15.50 11.25
C GLU A 276 -7.94 16.84 11.32
N THR A 277 -7.19 17.90 11.60
CA THR A 277 -7.72 19.26 11.80
C THR A 277 -7.43 20.17 10.62
N ARG A 278 -6.42 19.84 9.82
CA ARG A 278 -6.07 20.60 8.63
C ARG A 278 -6.80 20.03 7.41
N PRO A 279 -7.67 20.80 6.73
CA PRO A 279 -8.43 20.27 5.61
C PRO A 279 -7.59 20.17 4.34
N VAL A 280 -7.93 19.21 3.49
CA VAL A 280 -7.55 19.23 2.07
C VAL A 280 -8.46 20.21 1.32
N VAL A 281 -7.87 21.01 0.42
CA VAL A 281 -8.58 22.01 -0.37
C VAL A 281 -8.61 21.58 -1.83
N GLY A 282 -9.81 21.35 -2.38
CA GLY A 282 -9.98 21.04 -3.80
C GLY A 282 -9.77 22.27 -4.69
N ARG A 283 -8.72 22.25 -5.52
CA ARG A 283 -8.38 23.25 -6.55
C ARG A 283 -8.34 22.64 -7.96
N GLY A 284 -8.77 21.39 -8.09
CA GLY A 284 -8.91 20.72 -9.37
C GLY A 284 -10.16 21.17 -10.15
N PRO A 285 -10.56 20.39 -11.17
CA PRO A 285 -11.76 20.68 -11.95
C PRO A 285 -13.03 20.67 -11.10
N ALA A 286 -14.11 21.26 -11.64
CA ALA A 286 -15.42 21.17 -11.02
C ALA A 286 -15.86 19.70 -10.94
N ASP A 287 -16.33 19.30 -9.77
CA ASP A 287 -16.65 17.91 -9.45
C ASP A 287 -18.04 17.75 -8.83
N GLN A 288 -18.51 16.52 -8.72
CA GLN A 288 -19.79 16.14 -8.13
C GLN A 288 -19.63 14.86 -7.30
N VAL A 289 -20.48 14.73 -6.28
CA VAL A 289 -20.60 13.53 -5.46
C VAL A 289 -22.03 13.04 -5.53
N VAL A 290 -22.21 11.77 -5.91
CA VAL A 290 -23.51 11.16 -6.17
C VAL A 290 -23.61 9.80 -5.47
N MET A 291 -24.82 9.25 -5.35
CA MET A 291 -25.00 7.88 -4.87
C MET A 291 -24.80 6.85 -5.99
N PHE A 292 -25.17 7.20 -7.21
CA PHE A 292 -25.03 6.34 -8.39
C PHE A 292 -24.51 7.17 -9.56
N LEU A 293 -23.58 6.60 -10.34
CA LEU A 293 -23.14 7.26 -11.56
C LEU A 293 -24.31 7.34 -12.56
N PRO A 294 -24.42 8.45 -13.32
CA PRO A 294 -25.33 8.52 -14.46
C PRO A 294 -25.06 7.37 -15.46
N GLY A 295 -26.11 6.88 -16.14
CA GLY A 295 -25.99 5.75 -17.05
C GLY A 295 -25.15 6.03 -18.31
N ASP A 296 -24.94 7.31 -18.64
CA ASP A 296 -24.34 7.81 -19.88
C ASP A 296 -22.92 8.38 -19.69
N VAL A 297 -22.27 8.17 -18.55
CA VAL A 297 -20.91 8.68 -18.28
C VAL A 297 -19.81 8.09 -19.17
N GLY A 298 -20.12 7.06 -19.97
CA GLY A 298 -19.13 6.34 -20.77
C GLY A 298 -18.22 5.49 -19.89
N HIS A 299 -16.90 5.72 -19.97
CA HIS A 299 -15.90 5.01 -19.18
C HIS A 299 -16.06 5.29 -17.68
N ARG A 300 -15.99 4.25 -16.84
CA ARG A 300 -15.98 4.41 -15.38
C ARG A 300 -15.01 3.46 -14.70
N ALA A 301 -14.39 3.92 -13.61
CA ALA A 301 -13.58 3.08 -12.74
C ALA A 301 -14.38 2.61 -11.53
N ILE A 302 -14.44 1.30 -11.29
CA ILE A 302 -15.12 0.70 -10.14
C ILE A 302 -14.07 0.14 -9.17
N LEU A 303 -14.01 0.74 -7.97
CA LEU A 303 -13.00 0.47 -6.96
C LEU A 303 -13.57 -0.38 -5.83
N HIS A 304 -12.89 -1.48 -5.54
CA HIS A 304 -13.31 -2.48 -4.57
C HIS A 304 -12.32 -2.58 -3.41
N ARG A 305 -12.79 -2.97 -2.23
CA ARG A 305 -11.94 -3.37 -1.11
C ARG A 305 -11.25 -4.70 -1.40
N THR A 306 -11.96 -5.63 -2.02
CA THR A 306 -11.57 -7.03 -2.15
C THR A 306 -11.26 -7.41 -3.59
N VAL A 307 -10.34 -8.37 -3.78
CA VAL A 307 -10.09 -8.97 -5.10
C VAL A 307 -11.33 -9.72 -5.60
N MET A 308 -12.11 -10.30 -4.69
CA MET A 308 -13.35 -11.00 -5.02
C MET A 308 -14.35 -10.08 -5.71
N GLY A 309 -14.63 -8.91 -5.11
CA GLY A 309 -15.54 -7.93 -5.70
C GLY A 309 -15.10 -7.46 -7.08
N VAL A 310 -13.80 -7.27 -7.30
CA VAL A 310 -13.25 -6.96 -8.65
C VAL A 310 -13.63 -8.05 -9.65
N ILE A 311 -13.45 -9.32 -9.29
CA ILE A 311 -13.75 -10.45 -10.17
C ILE A 311 -15.26 -10.56 -10.45
N GLU A 312 -16.09 -10.42 -9.41
CA GLU A 312 -17.55 -10.46 -9.54
C GLU A 312 -18.09 -9.35 -10.45
N THR A 313 -17.63 -8.11 -10.24
CA THR A 313 -17.99 -6.97 -11.08
C THR A 313 -17.54 -7.18 -12.52
N ALA A 314 -16.32 -7.69 -12.74
CA ALA A 314 -15.84 -7.97 -14.08
C ALA A 314 -16.66 -9.08 -14.76
N LEU A 315 -16.99 -10.16 -14.05
CA LEU A 315 -17.84 -11.23 -14.59
C LEU A 315 -19.19 -10.66 -15.05
N SER A 316 -19.90 -9.94 -14.18
CA SER A 316 -21.19 -9.32 -14.49
C SER A 316 -21.11 -8.33 -15.67
N ALA A 317 -20.06 -7.51 -15.73
CA ALA A 317 -19.82 -6.59 -16.83
C ALA A 317 -19.61 -7.32 -18.16
N THR A 318 -18.80 -8.38 -18.16
CA THR A 318 -18.50 -9.15 -19.38
C THR A 318 -19.67 -10.00 -19.86
N GLU A 319 -20.55 -10.46 -18.97
CA GLU A 319 -21.84 -11.08 -19.32
C GLU A 319 -22.76 -10.10 -20.07
N SER A 320 -22.65 -8.81 -19.76
CA SER A 320 -23.36 -7.72 -20.46
C SER A 320 -22.64 -7.25 -21.75
N GLY A 321 -21.52 -7.87 -22.11
CA GLY A 321 -20.72 -7.54 -23.31
C GLY A 321 -19.77 -6.35 -23.16
N ALA A 322 -19.61 -5.80 -21.95
CA ALA A 322 -18.75 -4.65 -21.71
C ALA A 322 -17.26 -5.02 -21.83
N GLN A 323 -16.47 -4.09 -22.36
CA GLN A 323 -15.01 -4.18 -22.40
C GLN A 323 -14.41 -3.76 -21.06
N VAL A 324 -13.62 -4.64 -20.46
CA VAL A 324 -13.07 -4.45 -19.10
C VAL A 324 -11.56 -4.25 -19.14
N PHE A 325 -11.09 -3.17 -18.53
CA PHE A 325 -9.67 -2.96 -18.23
C PHE A 325 -9.38 -3.30 -16.77
N TRP A 326 -8.29 -4.03 -16.53
CA TRP A 326 -7.85 -4.44 -15.20
C TRP A 326 -6.63 -3.63 -14.81
N VAL A 327 -6.73 -2.85 -13.73
CA VAL A 327 -5.57 -2.12 -13.22
C VAL A 327 -4.49 -3.12 -12.79
N GLY A 328 -3.33 -3.07 -13.44
CA GLY A 328 -2.22 -4.00 -13.24
C GLY A 328 -2.29 -5.28 -14.09
N GLY A 329 -3.27 -5.39 -14.98
CA GLY A 329 -3.53 -6.55 -15.82
C GLY A 329 -4.31 -7.66 -15.09
N ILE A 330 -5.07 -8.43 -15.87
CA ILE A 330 -5.90 -9.55 -15.39
C ILE A 330 -5.10 -10.59 -14.59
N ASP A 331 -3.86 -10.87 -15.01
CA ASP A 331 -3.00 -11.86 -14.38
C ASP A 331 -2.60 -11.46 -12.95
N ALA A 332 -2.58 -10.15 -12.64
CA ALA A 332 -2.29 -9.66 -11.29
C ALA A 332 -3.38 -10.03 -10.26
N TYR A 333 -4.54 -10.51 -10.72
CA TYR A 333 -5.66 -10.98 -9.89
C TYR A 333 -5.71 -12.52 -9.79
N GLN A 334 -4.63 -13.20 -10.22
CA GLN A 334 -4.44 -14.65 -10.10
C GLN A 334 -5.47 -15.50 -10.85
N ILE A 335 -5.95 -14.98 -11.99
CA ILE A 335 -6.98 -15.65 -12.79
C ILE A 335 -6.45 -16.94 -13.45
N ASN A 336 -5.15 -16.99 -13.81
CA ASN A 336 -4.55 -18.20 -14.37
C ASN A 336 -4.42 -19.30 -13.30
N GLU A 337 -3.96 -18.92 -12.12
CA GLU A 337 -3.80 -19.78 -10.96
C GLU A 337 -5.15 -20.37 -10.53
N LEU A 338 -6.23 -19.58 -10.61
CA LEU A 338 -7.58 -20.07 -10.36
C LEU A 338 -8.00 -21.15 -11.36
N GLN A 339 -7.69 -20.98 -12.65
CA GLN A 339 -8.01 -21.97 -13.68
C GLN A 339 -7.21 -23.27 -13.48
N ASP A 340 -5.93 -23.16 -13.19
CA ASP A 340 -5.07 -24.32 -12.91
C ASP A 340 -5.52 -25.04 -11.64
N LEU A 341 -5.88 -24.29 -10.59
CA LEU A 341 -6.40 -24.87 -9.34
C LEU A 341 -7.76 -25.56 -9.55
N TYR A 342 -8.61 -25.03 -10.44
CA TYR A 342 -9.86 -25.70 -10.82
C TYR A 342 -9.58 -27.06 -11.47
N TRP A 343 -8.69 -27.15 -12.46
CA TRP A 343 -8.33 -28.43 -13.07
C TRP A 343 -7.68 -29.40 -12.09
N PHE A 344 -6.85 -28.88 -11.18
CA PHE A 344 -6.27 -29.66 -10.09
C PHE A 344 -7.35 -30.22 -9.16
N SER A 345 -8.38 -29.43 -8.83
CA SER A 345 -9.52 -29.86 -8.01
C SER A 345 -10.38 -30.94 -8.70
N MET A 346 -10.38 -30.98 -10.03
CA MET A 346 -11.08 -32.00 -10.84
C MET A 346 -10.22 -33.25 -11.09
N ALA A 347 -9.02 -33.35 -10.50
CA ALA A 347 -8.05 -34.41 -10.75
C ALA A 347 -7.68 -34.56 -12.25
N GLU A 348 -7.61 -33.44 -12.99
CA GLU A 348 -7.18 -33.39 -14.41
C GLU A 348 -5.79 -32.74 -14.56
N PRO A 349 -4.68 -33.38 -14.11
CA PRO A 349 -3.34 -32.78 -14.06
C PRO A 349 -2.76 -32.43 -15.44
N ASP A 350 -3.25 -33.07 -16.51
CA ASP A 350 -2.84 -32.79 -17.88
C ASP A 350 -3.26 -31.39 -18.34
N ARG A 351 -4.37 -30.86 -17.79
CA ARG A 351 -4.88 -29.52 -18.11
C ARG A 351 -4.26 -28.41 -17.28
N VAL A 352 -3.59 -28.75 -16.17
CA VAL A 352 -2.86 -27.80 -15.32
C VAL A 352 -1.63 -27.29 -16.07
N LYS A 353 -1.58 -25.99 -16.36
CA LYS A 353 -0.48 -25.35 -17.10
C LYS A 353 0.70 -25.07 -16.19
N ASN A 354 0.47 -24.50 -15.01
CA ASN A 354 1.51 -24.27 -14.03
C ASN A 354 1.85 -25.55 -13.27
N LYS A 355 2.84 -26.30 -13.79
CA LYS A 355 3.30 -27.56 -13.18
C LYS A 355 3.86 -27.38 -11.76
N LYS A 356 4.23 -26.16 -11.35
CA LYS A 356 4.63 -25.89 -9.96
C LYS A 356 3.55 -26.26 -8.95
N LEU A 357 2.27 -26.09 -9.30
CA LEU A 357 1.16 -26.50 -8.41
C LEU A 357 1.22 -28.00 -8.11
N LEU A 358 1.58 -28.81 -9.12
CA LEU A 358 1.70 -30.27 -9.01
C LEU A 358 2.99 -30.69 -8.30
N ASP A 359 4.05 -29.87 -8.38
CA ASP A 359 5.32 -30.12 -7.67
C ASP A 359 5.23 -29.75 -6.18
N GLU A 360 4.37 -28.79 -5.84
CA GLU A 360 4.26 -28.21 -4.49
C GLU A 360 3.23 -28.92 -3.61
N TYR A 361 2.22 -29.55 -4.21
CA TYR A 361 1.14 -30.23 -3.49
C TYR A 361 0.83 -31.57 -4.13
N GLU A 362 0.61 -32.59 -3.30
CA GLU A 362 0.24 -33.94 -3.73
C GLU A 362 -1.13 -33.96 -4.42
N ASP A 363 -2.12 -33.30 -3.82
CA ASP A 363 -3.47 -33.20 -4.34
C ASP A 363 -4.19 -31.93 -3.87
N TYR A 364 -5.43 -31.73 -4.35
CA TYR A 364 -6.24 -30.58 -3.97
C TYR A 364 -6.63 -30.61 -2.48
N PHE A 365 -6.69 -31.79 -1.85
CA PHE A 365 -6.97 -31.91 -0.43
C PHE A 365 -5.82 -31.36 0.41
N GLU A 366 -4.56 -31.68 0.07
CA GLU A 366 -3.38 -31.07 0.71
C GLU A 366 -3.38 -29.55 0.53
N TYR A 367 -3.68 -29.04 -0.67
CA TYR A 367 -3.81 -27.60 -0.90
C TYR A 367 -4.83 -26.95 0.04
N GLN A 368 -6.00 -27.57 0.22
CA GLN A 368 -7.03 -27.09 1.16
C GLN A 368 -6.57 -27.14 2.62
N GLU A 369 -5.89 -28.19 3.03
CA GLU A 369 -5.35 -28.30 4.39
C GLU A 369 -4.29 -27.24 4.67
N VAL A 370 -3.40 -26.97 3.70
CA VAL A 370 -2.43 -25.87 3.79
C VAL A 370 -3.14 -24.52 3.87
N ALA A 371 -4.16 -24.28 3.04
CA ALA A 371 -4.95 -23.05 3.08
C ALA A 371 -5.60 -22.81 4.45
N LYS A 372 -6.20 -23.85 5.04
CA LYS A 372 -6.82 -23.79 6.38
C LYS A 372 -5.78 -23.61 7.49
N ALA A 373 -4.69 -24.36 7.44
CA ALA A 373 -3.65 -24.34 8.47
C ALA A 373 -2.93 -22.99 8.53
N THR A 374 -2.64 -22.41 7.36
CA THR A 374 -1.93 -21.14 7.23
C THR A 374 -2.86 -19.93 7.32
N LYS A 375 -4.16 -20.12 7.06
CA LYS A 375 -5.16 -19.05 6.90
C LYS A 375 -4.76 -18.04 5.83
N ASP A 376 -4.09 -18.50 4.77
CA ASP A 376 -3.65 -17.64 3.67
C ASP A 376 -4.86 -17.03 2.93
N PRO A 377 -4.99 -15.69 2.87
CA PRO A 377 -6.15 -15.04 2.24
C PRO A 377 -6.30 -15.37 0.75
N GLU A 378 -5.20 -15.61 0.03
CA GLU A 378 -5.22 -15.88 -1.40
C GLU A 378 -5.67 -17.30 -1.67
N MET A 379 -5.10 -18.28 -0.96
CA MET A 379 -5.53 -19.67 -1.05
C MET A 379 -6.99 -19.84 -0.61
N MET A 380 -7.39 -19.22 0.50
CA MET A 380 -8.77 -19.26 1.00
C MET A 380 -9.75 -18.63 0.00
N ARG A 381 -9.38 -17.54 -0.66
CA ARG A 381 -10.17 -16.94 -1.75
C ARG A 381 -10.29 -17.89 -2.92
N ALA A 382 -9.20 -18.49 -3.37
CA ALA A 382 -9.21 -19.41 -4.51
C ALA A 382 -10.10 -20.63 -4.23
N VAL A 383 -9.99 -21.24 -3.04
CA VAL A 383 -10.88 -22.32 -2.58
C VAL A 383 -12.34 -21.86 -2.54
N LYS A 384 -12.61 -20.65 -2.02
CA LYS A 384 -13.97 -20.10 -1.98
C LYS A 384 -14.55 -19.94 -3.39
N ILE A 385 -13.79 -19.41 -4.35
CA ILE A 385 -14.25 -19.22 -5.74
C ILE A 385 -14.56 -20.59 -6.37
N ILE A 386 -13.65 -21.56 -6.25
CA ILE A 386 -13.84 -22.91 -6.81
C ILE A 386 -15.11 -23.57 -6.26
N ASN A 387 -15.41 -23.36 -4.98
CA ASN A 387 -16.60 -23.93 -4.35
C ASN A 387 -17.90 -23.14 -4.63
N SER A 388 -17.82 -21.89 -5.09
CA SER A 388 -18.99 -21.00 -5.25
C SER A 388 -19.48 -20.87 -6.69
N TYR A 389 -18.64 -21.21 -7.68
CA TYR A 389 -18.94 -21.02 -9.10
C TYR A 389 -18.77 -22.32 -9.87
N ASP A 390 -19.79 -22.65 -10.65
CA ASP A 390 -19.72 -23.68 -11.67
C ASP A 390 -19.16 -23.12 -12.99
N GLU A 391 -18.74 -24.02 -13.88
CA GLU A 391 -18.31 -23.69 -15.26
C GLU A 391 -17.20 -22.62 -15.31
N ILE A 392 -16.30 -22.63 -14.31
CA ILE A 392 -15.20 -21.67 -14.17
C ILE A 392 -14.42 -21.49 -15.48
N PRO A 393 -14.03 -22.54 -16.23
CA PRO A 393 -13.30 -22.37 -17.48
C PRO A 393 -14.03 -21.49 -18.51
N GLU A 394 -15.35 -21.62 -18.63
CA GLU A 394 -16.15 -20.85 -19.59
C GLU A 394 -16.29 -19.39 -19.18
N ARG A 395 -16.52 -19.17 -17.87
CA ARG A 395 -16.55 -17.83 -17.26
C ARG A 395 -15.23 -17.09 -17.45
N LEU A 396 -14.10 -17.77 -17.17
CA LEU A 396 -12.77 -17.20 -17.37
C LEU A 396 -12.45 -16.94 -18.84
N THR A 397 -12.97 -17.77 -19.76
CA THR A 397 -12.83 -17.55 -21.20
C THR A 397 -13.58 -16.29 -21.64
N THR A 398 -14.82 -16.11 -21.17
CA THR A 398 -15.63 -14.92 -21.44
C THR A 398 -14.97 -13.66 -20.89
N LEU A 399 -14.44 -13.74 -19.68
CA LEU A 399 -13.74 -12.65 -19.01
C LEU A 399 -12.47 -12.25 -19.78
N ARG A 400 -11.67 -13.22 -20.25
CA ARG A 400 -10.49 -12.95 -21.09
C ARG A 400 -10.86 -12.34 -22.44
N ARG A 401 -11.93 -12.82 -23.09
CA ARG A 401 -12.38 -12.33 -24.40
C ARG A 401 -12.76 -10.84 -24.37
N ASN A 402 -13.34 -10.40 -23.26
CA ASN A 402 -13.78 -9.01 -23.08
C ASN A 402 -12.75 -8.15 -22.32
N THR A 403 -11.55 -8.68 -22.03
CA THR A 403 -10.49 -7.92 -21.38
C THR A 403 -9.67 -7.15 -22.42
N VAL A 404 -9.54 -5.83 -22.22
CA VAL A 404 -8.73 -4.96 -23.08
C VAL A 404 -7.36 -4.68 -22.45
N LYS A 405 -6.35 -4.47 -23.31
CA LYS A 405 -4.97 -4.16 -22.88
C LYS A 405 -4.75 -2.69 -22.56
N GLU A 406 -5.43 -1.81 -23.29
CA GLU A 406 -5.31 -0.36 -23.14
C GLU A 406 -6.62 0.17 -22.56
N GLU A 407 -6.51 1.03 -21.55
CA GLU A 407 -7.67 1.55 -20.81
C GLU A 407 -8.62 2.37 -21.69
N PHE A 408 -8.11 3.04 -22.72
CA PHE A 408 -8.92 3.82 -23.67
C PHE A 408 -9.99 2.99 -24.40
N GLY A 409 -9.78 1.67 -24.55
CA GLY A 409 -10.73 0.77 -25.19
C GLY A 409 -11.75 0.15 -24.24
N ALA A 410 -11.76 0.55 -22.96
CA ALA A 410 -12.64 -0.04 -21.96
C ALA A 410 -13.91 0.77 -21.76
N ASP A 411 -15.01 0.06 -21.48
CA ASP A 411 -16.22 0.65 -20.90
C ASP A 411 -16.07 0.79 -19.38
N ILE A 412 -15.37 -0.17 -18.76
CA ILE A 412 -15.19 -0.23 -17.31
C ILE A 412 -13.74 -0.56 -16.96
N THR A 413 -13.16 0.21 -16.05
CA THR A 413 -11.93 -0.14 -15.35
C THR A 413 -12.26 -0.74 -14.00
N VAL A 414 -11.72 -1.92 -13.69
CA VAL A 414 -11.86 -2.56 -12.38
C VAL A 414 -10.52 -2.56 -11.63
N SER A 415 -10.58 -2.26 -10.34
CA SER A 415 -9.39 -2.24 -9.48
C SER A 415 -9.75 -2.48 -8.03
N THR A 416 -8.79 -2.98 -7.25
CA THR A 416 -8.86 -2.81 -5.80
C THR A 416 -8.40 -1.40 -5.41
N ALA A 417 -8.93 -0.86 -4.31
CA ALA A 417 -8.48 0.42 -3.77
C ALA A 417 -6.97 0.45 -3.46
N HIS A 418 -6.35 -0.71 -3.21
CA HIS A 418 -4.91 -0.82 -3.05
C HIS A 418 -4.12 -0.63 -4.35
N ARG A 419 -4.63 -1.17 -5.47
CA ARG A 419 -3.97 -1.12 -6.78
C ARG A 419 -4.22 0.19 -7.51
N CYS A 420 -5.30 0.90 -7.18
CA CYS A 420 -5.63 2.19 -7.78
C CYS A 420 -4.70 3.34 -7.37
N LYS A 421 -3.89 3.17 -6.31
CA LYS A 421 -3.02 4.22 -5.80
C LYS A 421 -2.05 4.72 -6.89
N GLY A 422 -2.08 6.02 -7.12
CA GLY A 422 -1.28 6.69 -8.15
C GLY A 422 -2.02 6.91 -9.47
N LEU A 423 -3.17 6.27 -9.66
CA LEU A 423 -4.06 6.49 -10.80
C LEU A 423 -5.13 7.53 -10.45
N GLU A 424 -5.89 7.96 -11.45
CA GLU A 424 -7.00 8.91 -11.36
C GLU A 424 -7.93 8.76 -12.58
N TRP A 425 -9.22 9.04 -12.37
CA TRP A 425 -10.25 8.91 -13.41
C TRP A 425 -11.28 10.03 -13.31
N ASP A 426 -11.88 10.40 -14.44
CA ASP A 426 -12.99 11.35 -14.46
C ASP A 426 -14.17 10.85 -13.63
N PHE A 427 -14.53 9.57 -13.76
CA PHE A 427 -15.69 8.96 -13.09
C PHE A 427 -15.27 7.73 -12.27
N VAL A 428 -15.49 7.78 -10.96
CA VAL A 428 -15.16 6.71 -10.02
C VAL A 428 -16.40 6.28 -9.25
N GLN A 429 -16.61 4.98 -9.13
CA GLN A 429 -17.60 4.36 -8.28
C GLN A 429 -16.92 3.51 -7.21
N LEU A 430 -17.26 3.75 -5.95
CA LEU A 430 -16.87 2.87 -4.85
C LEU A 430 -17.89 1.75 -4.72
N TYR A 431 -17.43 0.50 -4.57
CA TYR A 431 -18.32 -0.65 -4.42
C TYR A 431 -18.66 -0.91 -2.94
N ASP A 432 -19.76 -1.62 -2.69
CA ASP A 432 -20.24 -1.99 -1.35
C ASP A 432 -19.58 -3.28 -0.81
N ASP A 433 -18.24 -3.31 -0.79
CA ASP A 433 -17.45 -4.40 -0.20
C ASP A 433 -16.43 -3.93 0.85
N PHE A 434 -16.50 -2.66 1.25
CA PHE A 434 -15.72 -2.08 2.34
C PHE A 434 -16.40 -2.34 3.70
N PRO A 435 -15.62 -2.58 4.77
CA PRO A 435 -16.19 -2.73 6.10
C PRO A 435 -16.76 -1.40 6.62
N ASP A 436 -17.69 -1.49 7.58
CA ASP A 436 -18.17 -0.32 8.31
C ASP A 436 -17.07 0.18 9.26
N VAL A 437 -16.51 1.35 8.92
CA VAL A 437 -15.45 1.99 9.74
C VAL A 437 -15.98 2.61 11.04
N LEU A 438 -17.29 2.72 11.19
CA LEU A 438 -17.95 3.21 12.41
C LEU A 438 -18.30 2.09 13.39
N ASP A 439 -18.08 0.82 13.00
CA ASP A 439 -18.28 -0.33 13.89
C ASP A 439 -17.38 -0.20 15.13
N PRO A 440 -17.94 -0.15 16.37
CA PRO A 440 -17.16 -0.05 17.58
C PRO A 440 -16.29 -1.28 17.87
N GLU A 441 -16.64 -2.45 17.32
CA GLU A 441 -15.87 -3.70 17.49
C GLU A 441 -14.64 -3.76 16.56
N LEU A 442 -14.58 -2.88 15.55
CA LEU A 442 -13.44 -2.81 14.66
C LEU A 442 -12.19 -2.35 15.42
N ASP A 443 -11.12 -3.14 15.32
CA ASP A 443 -9.81 -2.80 15.89
C ASP A 443 -9.38 -1.40 15.44
N PRO A 444 -8.90 -0.51 16.34
CA PRO A 444 -8.56 0.87 15.99
C PRO A 444 -7.52 1.00 14.87
N MET A 445 -6.54 0.08 14.81
CA MET A 445 -5.50 0.13 13.78
C MET A 445 -6.06 -0.35 12.43
N ALA A 446 -6.89 -1.39 12.43
CA ALA A 446 -7.63 -1.83 11.26
C ALA A 446 -8.58 -0.72 10.75
N ARG A 447 -9.29 -0.03 11.65
CA ARG A 447 -10.15 1.11 11.32
C ARG A 447 -9.36 2.22 10.62
N ASP A 448 -8.17 2.55 11.13
CA ASP A 448 -7.28 3.54 10.52
C ASP A 448 -6.88 3.18 9.08
N ASP A 449 -6.56 1.90 8.84
CA ASP A 449 -6.20 1.38 7.52
C ASP A 449 -7.38 1.41 6.55
N GLU A 450 -8.58 1.05 7.00
CA GLU A 450 -9.79 1.08 6.15
C GLU A 450 -10.20 2.52 5.81
N ILE A 451 -10.09 3.46 6.74
CA ILE A 451 -10.33 4.89 6.45
C ILE A 451 -9.30 5.42 5.45
N ASN A 452 -8.02 5.05 5.57
CA ASN A 452 -6.99 5.42 4.58
C ASN A 452 -7.33 4.87 3.19
N LEU A 453 -7.83 3.64 3.14
CA LEU A 453 -8.17 3.00 1.88
C LEU A 453 -9.38 3.67 1.20
N LEU A 454 -10.42 4.02 1.98
CA LEU A 454 -11.54 4.82 1.51
C LEU A 454 -11.11 6.22 1.06
N TYR A 455 -10.18 6.85 1.79
CA TYR A 455 -9.60 8.15 1.41
C TYR A 455 -8.84 8.04 0.08
N VAL A 456 -7.99 7.02 -0.07
CA VAL A 456 -7.27 6.76 -1.32
C VAL A 456 -8.25 6.55 -2.47
N ALA A 457 -9.26 5.70 -2.30
CA ALA A 457 -10.24 5.37 -3.34
C ALA A 457 -11.09 6.59 -3.74
N SER A 458 -11.61 7.33 -2.75
CA SER A 458 -12.43 8.53 -2.98
C SER A 458 -11.66 9.61 -3.73
N THR A 459 -10.38 9.81 -3.37
CA THR A 459 -9.51 10.82 -3.99
C THR A 459 -8.95 10.40 -5.34
N ARG A 460 -9.43 9.30 -5.95
CA ARG A 460 -9.13 8.96 -7.35
C ARG A 460 -10.04 9.69 -8.35
N ALA A 461 -11.21 10.13 -7.92
CA ALA A 461 -12.18 10.82 -8.76
C ALA A 461 -11.70 12.24 -9.12
N MET A 462 -11.83 12.61 -10.38
CA MET A 462 -11.55 13.97 -10.86
C MET A 462 -12.83 14.77 -11.11
N ARG A 463 -13.90 14.13 -11.62
CA ARG A 463 -15.17 14.81 -11.93
C ARG A 463 -16.38 14.28 -11.17
N ILE A 464 -16.62 12.98 -11.13
CA ILE A 464 -17.75 12.41 -10.37
C ILE A 464 -17.27 11.26 -9.50
N LEU A 465 -17.59 11.34 -8.21
CA LEU A 465 -17.45 10.25 -7.25
C LEU A 465 -18.83 9.71 -6.89
N ALA A 466 -19.08 8.44 -7.21
CA ALA A 466 -20.21 7.69 -6.68
C ALA A 466 -19.81 6.99 -5.38
N LEU A 467 -20.55 7.29 -4.31
CA LEU A 467 -20.30 6.79 -2.96
C LEU A 467 -20.77 5.35 -2.80
N ASN A 468 -20.10 4.63 -1.89
CA ASN A 468 -20.63 3.41 -1.30
C ASN A 468 -21.26 3.72 0.06
N SER A 469 -21.93 2.73 0.63
CA SER A 469 -22.56 2.80 1.96
C SER A 469 -21.59 3.23 3.06
N ALA A 470 -20.36 2.69 3.07
CA ALA A 470 -19.36 3.02 4.09
C ALA A 470 -19.03 4.52 4.14
N VAL A 471 -18.76 5.14 2.98
CA VAL A 471 -18.46 6.58 2.93
C VAL A 471 -19.71 7.42 3.22
N GLU A 472 -20.88 7.00 2.75
CA GLU A 472 -22.14 7.67 3.06
C GLU A 472 -22.38 7.74 4.58
N MET A 473 -22.18 6.63 5.29
CA MET A 473 -22.32 6.56 6.75
C MET A 473 -21.36 7.53 7.45
N VAL A 474 -20.10 7.61 7.01
CA VAL A 474 -19.13 8.57 7.57
C VAL A 474 -19.59 10.01 7.36
N ILE A 475 -20.06 10.37 6.17
CA ILE A 475 -20.55 11.73 5.89
C ILE A 475 -21.75 12.07 6.79
N ARG A 476 -22.71 11.14 6.94
CA ARG A 476 -23.86 11.33 7.83
C ARG A 476 -23.42 11.52 9.28
N TYR A 477 -22.50 10.68 9.76
CA TYR A 477 -21.95 10.76 11.11
C TYR A 477 -21.26 12.10 11.39
N ILE A 478 -20.34 12.53 10.51
CA ILE A 478 -19.62 13.81 10.66
C ILE A 478 -20.58 15.01 10.59
N THR A 479 -21.58 14.96 9.70
CA THR A 479 -22.59 16.02 9.59
C THR A 479 -23.38 16.15 10.89
N GLN A 480 -23.83 15.03 11.46
CA GLN A 480 -24.56 15.02 12.74
C GLN A 480 -23.67 15.51 13.89
N LYS A 481 -22.42 15.03 13.96
CA LYS A 481 -21.44 15.46 14.97
C LYS A 481 -21.25 16.98 14.96
N ARG A 482 -21.02 17.57 13.78
CA ARG A 482 -20.87 19.03 13.61
C ARG A 482 -22.12 19.81 14.02
N MET A 483 -23.32 19.27 13.73
CA MET A 483 -24.58 19.90 14.15
C MET A 483 -24.71 19.94 15.67
N VAL A 484 -24.39 18.84 16.36
CA VAL A 484 -24.42 18.75 17.83
C VAL A 484 -23.39 19.68 18.46
N GLU A 485 -22.15 19.68 17.96
CA GLU A 485 -21.10 20.59 18.44
C GLU A 485 -21.47 22.06 18.29
N LYS A 486 -22.13 22.43 17.19
CA LYS A 486 -22.64 23.78 16.97
C LYS A 486 -23.74 24.14 17.97
N GLN A 487 -24.68 23.24 18.22
CA GLN A 487 -25.74 23.45 19.22
C GLN A 487 -25.17 23.61 20.64
N MET A 488 -24.18 22.78 21.00
CA MET A 488 -23.51 22.88 22.31
C MET A 488 -22.76 24.20 22.47
N LYS A 489 -22.05 24.67 21.44
CA LYS A 489 -21.38 25.98 21.47
C LYS A 489 -22.37 27.13 21.63
N MET A 490 -23.46 27.13 20.86
CA MET A 490 -24.50 28.15 20.97
C MET A 490 -25.16 28.13 22.36
N ALA A 491 -25.36 26.96 22.96
CA ALA A 491 -25.89 26.84 24.31
C ALA A 491 -24.90 27.41 25.35
N ALA A 492 -23.61 27.07 25.25
CA ALA A 492 -22.58 27.58 26.16
C ALA A 492 -22.43 29.11 26.10
N GLU A 493 -22.43 29.68 24.89
CA GLU A 493 -22.38 31.13 24.67
C GLU A 493 -23.63 31.83 25.26
N ALA A 494 -24.80 31.19 25.22
CA ALA A 494 -26.02 31.75 25.82
C ALA A 494 -25.96 31.77 27.36
N THR A 495 -25.40 30.72 28.00
CA THR A 495 -25.24 30.67 29.46
C THR A 495 -24.20 31.68 29.97
N GLU A 496 -23.10 31.90 29.23
CA GLU A 496 -22.11 32.93 29.58
C GLU A 496 -22.70 34.34 29.52
N VAL A 497 -23.60 34.62 28.55
CA VAL A 497 -24.29 35.92 28.46
C VAL A 497 -25.29 36.12 29.59
N GLU A 498 -25.96 35.06 30.07
CA GLU A 498 -26.84 35.13 31.24
C GLU A 498 -26.04 35.35 32.54
N GLU A 499 -24.89 34.71 32.73
CA GLU A 499 -24.05 34.94 33.92
C GLU A 499 -23.42 36.34 33.98
N ASP A 500 -23.07 36.93 32.83
CA ASP A 500 -22.48 38.28 32.75
C ASP A 500 -23.53 39.40 32.81
N THR A 501 -24.82 39.10 32.58
CA THR A 501 -25.94 40.03 32.79
C THR A 501 -26.56 39.95 34.19
N THR A 502 -26.13 39.00 35.02
CA THR A 502 -26.60 38.83 36.41
C THR A 502 -25.56 39.29 37.45
N LYS A 503 -24.45 39.91 37.02
CA LYS A 503 -23.51 40.67 37.86
C LYS A 503 -23.68 42.16 37.63
#